data_AF-D0UZA7-F1
#
_entry.id   AF-D0UZA7-F1
#
_cell.length_a   1.000
_cell.length_b   1.000
_cell.length_c   1.000
_cell.angle_alpha   90.00
_cell.angle_beta   90.00
_cell.angle_gamma   90.00
#
_symmetry.space_group_name_H-M   'P 1'
#
loop_
_entity.id
_entity.type
_entity.pdbx_description
1 polymer ?
#
loop_
_entity_poly.entity_id
_entity_poly.type
_entity_poly.pdbx_seq_one_letter_code
_entity_poly.pdbx_strand_id
1 'polypeptide(L)'
;MTTWHVAVDHVEDDHITTTYYGTCDQAHVDEVRAIADLDESGRIVREHPRTPGAFCVLRDDGDLDVYVPDGVTEGRVYAPDPAAKTPVDSTAEDAEGLELPRGASGPAYVAGVTRFGGQAIGGAMDTPGNPARVVWHTTESPAGGSYFTSIAAYLIRVGAEPQVIYDPAVDKLGQFGPLTKSGRALRNDGSRRTNREGKVCIQVEVLGRAASPWTKGFDPAKKPNFRKLLAAMRAHGVPDTWPAGKPPATAAAATKRDRSTWQSKGGHFGHSQVPGNDHWDPGGIDTSIVPGTAGGSSGGDTKPPATSGTYTVKKGDTLSGIAAAHGTTVKAMVDLNGLKDPNKLSVGQKLKVPGKASTPKPQYEPFPGAAFFHAGRKSPLITAMGRRLVAEGCGKYKQGPGPNWTNVDKASYSAWQRKLGYSGTAADGIPGKASWDKLRVPKQL
;
A
#
# COMPACT_ATOMS: atom_id res chain seq x y z
N MET A 1 15.29 -16.58 47.01
CA MET A 1 14.96 -16.28 45.60
C MET A 1 13.80 -17.17 45.24
N THR A 2 12.81 -16.67 44.49
CA THR A 2 11.64 -17.46 44.11
C THR A 2 11.96 -18.29 42.87
N THR A 3 11.82 -19.61 42.99
CA THR A 3 11.93 -20.55 41.87
C THR A 3 10.55 -20.75 41.25
N TRP A 4 10.49 -20.97 39.94
CA TRP A 4 9.26 -21.23 39.20
C TRP A 4 9.39 -22.54 38.42
N HIS A 5 8.29 -23.28 38.30
CA HIS A 5 8.16 -24.46 37.45
C HIS A 5 7.55 -24.08 36.11
N VAL A 6 8.04 -24.69 35.03
CA VAL A 6 7.58 -24.45 33.66
C VAL A 6 7.17 -25.76 32.98
N ALA A 7 5.96 -25.77 32.44
CA ALA A 7 5.42 -26.83 31.59
C ALA A 7 4.79 -26.21 30.32
N VAL A 8 4.30 -27.04 29.41
CA VAL A 8 3.39 -26.58 28.35
C VAL A 8 2.23 -27.56 28.25
N ASP A 9 1.02 -27.02 28.11
CA ASP A 9 -0.24 -27.73 27.98
C ASP A 9 -0.76 -27.62 26.53
N HIS A 10 -1.11 -28.77 25.95
CA HIS A 10 -1.33 -28.97 24.53
C HIS A 10 -2.74 -29.50 24.26
N VAL A 11 -3.53 -28.81 23.43
CA VAL A 11 -4.99 -28.86 23.50
C VAL A 11 -5.63 -29.29 22.17
N GLU A 12 -5.73 -30.60 21.96
CA GLU A 12 -6.36 -31.19 20.77
C GLU A 12 -7.84 -31.56 21.03
N ASP A 13 -8.76 -30.89 20.33
CA ASP A 13 -10.23 -31.05 20.35
C ASP A 13 -10.89 -31.08 21.75
N ASP A 14 -10.84 -32.22 22.45
CA ASP A 14 -11.43 -32.47 23.78
C ASP A 14 -10.37 -32.89 24.84
N HIS A 15 -9.08 -32.92 24.48
CA HIS A 15 -7.99 -33.46 25.31
C HIS A 15 -6.90 -32.42 25.61
N ILE A 16 -6.23 -32.59 26.76
CA ILE A 16 -5.02 -31.82 27.12
C ILE A 16 -3.91 -32.80 27.53
N THR A 17 -2.77 -32.75 26.83
CA THR A 17 -1.51 -33.33 27.30
C THR A 17 -0.65 -32.25 27.95
N THR A 18 0.01 -32.60 29.06
CA THR A 18 0.93 -31.73 29.78
C THR A 18 2.30 -32.37 29.81
N THR A 19 3.32 -31.69 29.31
CA THR A 19 4.70 -32.17 29.40
C THR A 19 5.61 -31.11 30.04
N TYR A 20 6.34 -31.51 31.07
CA TYR A 20 7.14 -30.65 31.94
C TYR A 20 8.51 -30.30 31.32
N TYR A 21 8.99 -29.06 31.51
CA TYR A 21 10.28 -28.61 30.97
C TYR A 21 11.35 -28.27 32.03
N GLY A 22 10.99 -28.05 33.29
CA GLY A 22 11.94 -27.81 34.36
C GLY A 22 11.60 -26.60 35.22
N THR A 23 12.64 -25.96 35.78
CA THR A 23 12.51 -24.75 36.61
C THR A 23 13.26 -23.55 36.02
N CYS A 24 12.76 -22.35 36.29
CA CYS A 24 13.38 -21.07 35.96
C CYS A 24 13.40 -20.12 37.17
N ASP A 25 14.09 -18.99 37.03
CA ASP A 25 14.18 -17.95 38.07
C ASP A 25 13.20 -16.78 37.84
N GLN A 26 13.12 -15.91 38.84
CA GLN A 26 12.25 -14.73 38.83
C GLN A 26 12.63 -13.71 37.73
N ALA A 27 13.91 -13.57 37.37
CA ALA A 27 14.33 -12.57 36.38
C ALA A 27 13.86 -12.95 34.97
N HIS A 28 13.89 -14.25 34.64
CA HIS A 28 13.28 -14.75 33.40
C HIS A 28 11.75 -14.59 33.40
N VAL A 29 11.07 -14.85 34.52
CA VAL A 29 9.63 -14.62 34.67
C VAL A 29 9.27 -13.14 34.47
N ASP A 30 10.07 -12.22 35.02
CA ASP A 30 9.86 -10.78 34.89
C ASP A 30 10.18 -10.27 33.47
N GLU A 31 11.14 -10.88 32.76
CA GLU A 31 11.39 -10.63 31.33
C GLU A 31 10.22 -11.09 30.45
N VAL A 32 9.71 -12.31 30.65
CA VAL A 32 8.55 -12.83 29.91
C VAL A 32 7.31 -11.96 30.16
N ARG A 33 7.10 -11.51 31.40
CA ARG A 33 6.03 -10.56 31.75
C ARG A 33 6.24 -9.20 31.09
N ALA A 34 7.45 -8.65 31.08
CA ALA A 34 7.75 -7.37 30.41
C ALA A 34 7.60 -7.43 28.88
N ILE A 35 7.82 -8.59 28.27
CA ILE A 35 7.53 -8.85 26.85
C ILE A 35 6.02 -8.92 26.59
N ALA A 36 5.23 -9.38 27.57
CA ALA A 36 3.78 -9.51 27.47
C ALA A 36 3.00 -8.24 27.81
N ASP A 37 3.51 -7.41 28.73
CA ASP A 37 3.06 -6.03 29.00
C ASP A 37 3.28 -5.08 27.79
N LEU A 38 3.85 -5.59 26.69
CA LEU A 38 3.69 -5.00 25.36
C LEU A 38 2.28 -5.35 24.83
N ASP A 39 1.32 -4.51 25.25
CA ASP A 39 -0.16 -4.59 25.18
C ASP A 39 -0.82 -4.95 23.82
N GLU A 40 -0.06 -5.23 22.76
CA GLU A 40 -0.55 -5.68 21.44
C GLU A 40 -0.25 -7.15 21.11
N SER A 41 0.45 -7.90 21.96
CA SER A 41 0.99 -9.22 21.58
C SER A 41 -0.08 -10.33 21.45
N GLY A 42 -1.15 -10.27 22.24
CA GLY A 42 -2.17 -11.34 22.33
C GLY A 42 -1.68 -12.67 22.93
N ARG A 43 -0.42 -12.75 23.38
CA ARG A 43 0.27 -14.01 23.76
C ARG A 43 0.31 -14.31 25.27
N ILE A 44 -0.45 -13.63 26.11
CA ILE A 44 -0.58 -14.02 27.52
C ILE A 44 -2.05 -14.18 27.93
N VAL A 45 -2.29 -15.25 28.68
CA VAL A 45 -3.50 -15.48 29.45
C VAL A 45 -3.22 -15.12 30.91
N ARG A 46 -4.21 -14.51 31.56
CA ARG A 46 -4.08 -13.95 32.92
C ARG A 46 -3.75 -15.00 33.97
N GLU A 47 -3.50 -14.55 35.20
CA GLU A 47 -3.24 -15.37 36.39
C GLU A 47 -4.14 -16.63 36.43
N HIS A 48 -3.52 -17.79 36.67
CA HIS A 48 -4.15 -19.09 36.48
C HIS A 48 -5.35 -19.23 37.44
N PRO A 49 -6.58 -19.44 36.94
CA PRO A 49 -7.82 -19.21 37.71
C PRO A 49 -8.09 -20.22 38.83
N ARG A 50 -7.16 -21.14 39.11
CA ARG A 50 -7.21 -22.12 40.20
C ARG A 50 -5.94 -22.17 41.06
N THR A 51 -4.88 -21.42 40.70
CA THR A 51 -3.56 -21.51 41.34
C THR A 51 -3.00 -20.09 41.54
N PRO A 52 -3.13 -19.49 42.73
CA PRO A 52 -2.67 -18.12 42.98
C PRO A 52 -1.19 -17.92 42.62
N GLY A 53 -0.88 -16.80 41.97
CA GLY A 53 0.46 -16.42 41.52
C GLY A 53 0.94 -17.08 40.21
N ALA A 54 0.36 -18.21 39.79
CA ALA A 54 0.69 -18.85 38.52
C ALA A 54 0.08 -18.09 37.32
N PHE A 55 0.63 -18.26 36.11
CA PHE A 55 0.13 -17.60 34.89
C PHE A 55 0.51 -18.39 33.62
N CYS A 56 -0.11 -18.06 32.48
CA CYS A 56 0.06 -18.81 31.22
C CYS A 56 0.37 -17.92 30.01
N VAL A 57 1.15 -18.43 29.07
CA VAL A 57 1.57 -17.75 27.83
C VAL A 57 1.02 -18.53 26.64
N LEU A 58 0.27 -17.88 25.76
CA LEU A 58 -0.31 -18.47 24.55
C LEU A 58 0.67 -18.33 23.38
N ARG A 59 1.00 -19.44 22.73
CA ARG A 59 2.02 -19.49 21.68
C ARG A 59 1.46 -19.25 20.26
N ASP A 60 2.33 -19.25 19.25
CA ASP A 60 1.93 -19.18 17.82
C ASP A 60 1.51 -20.55 17.24
N ASP A 61 2.10 -21.63 17.76
CA ASP A 61 1.58 -22.99 17.66
C ASP A 61 0.45 -23.25 18.67
N GLY A 62 0.07 -22.20 19.43
CA GLY A 62 -1.15 -22.06 20.21
C GLY A 62 -1.18 -22.72 21.58
N ASP A 63 -0.25 -23.63 21.87
CA ASP A 63 -0.17 -24.26 23.18
C ASP A 63 0.05 -23.23 24.31
N LEU A 64 -0.23 -23.62 25.55
CA LEU A 64 -0.06 -22.76 26.72
C LEU A 64 1.24 -23.09 27.45
N ASP A 65 2.27 -22.24 27.40
CA ASP A 65 3.40 -22.33 28.33
C ASP A 65 2.89 -21.93 29.74
N VAL A 66 2.99 -22.81 30.74
CA VAL A 66 2.42 -22.60 32.08
C VAL A 66 3.53 -22.42 33.12
N TYR A 67 3.44 -21.34 33.90
CA TYR A 67 4.42 -20.92 34.90
C TYR A 67 3.80 -20.92 36.30
N VAL A 68 4.35 -21.73 37.22
CA VAL A 68 3.82 -21.91 38.59
C VAL A 68 4.90 -21.62 39.65
N PRO A 69 4.61 -20.86 40.72
CA PRO A 69 5.57 -20.64 41.81
C PRO A 69 5.87 -21.95 42.57
N ASP A 70 7.13 -22.14 42.98
CA ASP A 70 7.51 -23.20 43.91
C ASP A 70 6.77 -23.06 45.26
N GLY A 71 6.34 -24.18 45.84
CA GLY A 71 5.65 -24.25 47.14
C GLY A 71 4.11 -24.18 47.16
N VAL A 72 3.41 -24.17 46.01
CA VAL A 72 1.94 -24.10 45.95
C VAL A 72 1.29 -25.48 45.75
N THR A 73 0.30 -25.84 46.57
CA THR A 73 -0.54 -27.06 46.50
C THR A 73 -2.02 -26.71 46.69
N GLU A 74 -3.01 -27.37 46.09
CA GLU A 74 -3.06 -28.49 45.12
C GLU A 74 -4.10 -28.15 44.01
N GLY A 75 -4.14 -28.79 42.85
CA GLY A 75 -3.28 -29.89 42.44
C GLY A 75 -3.47 -30.32 40.99
N ARG A 76 -2.41 -30.16 40.19
CA ARG A 76 -1.76 -31.29 39.53
C ARG A 76 -0.27 -31.13 39.74
N VAL A 77 0.37 -32.15 40.32
CA VAL A 77 1.83 -32.25 40.27
C VAL A 77 2.20 -32.39 38.79
N TYR A 78 3.07 -31.51 38.29
CA TYR A 78 3.69 -31.70 36.97
C TYR A 78 4.60 -32.92 37.07
N ALA A 79 4.03 -34.10 36.79
CA ALA A 79 4.79 -35.32 36.71
C ALA A 79 5.87 -35.14 35.62
N PRO A 80 7.15 -35.38 35.93
CA PRO A 80 8.20 -35.31 34.91
C PRO A 80 7.91 -36.33 33.80
N ASP A 81 8.27 -35.93 32.58
CA ASP A 81 7.76 -36.45 31.31
C ASP A 81 7.80 -37.99 31.11
N PRO A 82 6.74 -38.54 30.48
CA PRO A 82 6.82 -39.76 29.70
C PRO A 82 6.61 -39.60 28.17
N ALA A 83 5.91 -38.56 27.66
CA ALA A 83 5.94 -38.04 26.26
C ALA A 83 4.81 -37.00 25.91
N ALA A 84 5.10 -36.19 24.87
CA ALA A 84 4.20 -35.53 23.86
C ALA A 84 3.71 -34.06 24.06
N LYS A 85 3.57 -33.30 22.93
CA LYS A 85 3.29 -31.83 22.82
C LYS A 85 2.83 -31.29 21.42
N THR A 86 1.59 -30.73 21.24
CA THR A 86 1.05 -29.68 20.27
C THR A 86 -0.53 -29.69 20.21
N PRO A 87 -1.33 -28.80 19.52
CA PRO A 87 -1.27 -27.34 19.17
C PRO A 87 -2.60 -26.53 19.47
N VAL A 88 -2.71 -25.21 19.15
CA VAL A 88 -3.98 -24.37 19.09
C VAL A 88 -3.87 -23.21 18.03
N ASP A 89 -4.94 -22.45 17.71
CA ASP A 89 -4.91 -21.13 17.02
C ASP A 89 -6.15 -20.23 17.25
N SER A 90 -5.95 -18.91 17.22
CA SER A 90 -6.90 -17.82 16.89
C SER A 90 -8.11 -17.45 17.79
N THR A 91 -8.20 -16.17 18.18
CA THR A 91 -9.26 -15.22 17.71
C THR A 91 -9.12 -13.83 18.36
N ALA A 92 -8.97 -12.77 17.56
CA ALA A 92 -9.08 -11.38 18.02
C ALA A 92 -9.38 -10.40 16.86
N GLU A 93 -10.64 -9.99 16.71
CA GLU A 93 -11.00 -8.76 15.99
C GLU A 93 -11.00 -7.58 16.97
N ASP A 94 -9.82 -7.05 17.34
CA ASP A 94 -9.70 -5.71 17.94
C ASP A 94 -8.25 -5.20 17.84
N ALA A 95 -7.99 -4.37 16.83
CA ALA A 95 -6.68 -3.75 16.60
C ALA A 95 -6.77 -2.32 16.02
N GLU A 96 -7.88 -1.62 16.28
CA GLU A 96 -7.96 -0.15 16.17
C GLU A 96 -7.66 0.49 17.54
N GLY A 97 -6.48 0.20 18.10
CA GLY A 97 -6.10 0.62 19.46
C GLY A 97 -4.90 1.57 19.56
N LEU A 98 -3.84 1.35 18.76
CA LEU A 98 -2.57 2.06 18.95
C LEU A 98 -2.56 3.49 18.38
N GLU A 99 -3.02 4.43 19.21
CA GLU A 99 -2.86 5.88 19.03
C GLU A 99 -1.39 6.33 19.20
N LEU A 100 -0.52 5.85 18.31
CA LEU A 100 0.85 6.33 18.16
C LEU A 100 0.86 7.85 17.89
N PRO A 101 1.82 8.59 18.46
CA PRO A 101 1.65 10.02 18.78
C PRO A 101 1.21 10.89 17.61
N ARG A 102 0.07 11.58 17.80
CA ARG A 102 -0.53 12.56 16.88
C ARG A 102 0.32 13.84 16.74
N GLY A 103 1.51 13.73 16.14
CA GLY A 103 2.50 14.83 16.08
C GLY A 103 3.06 15.20 14.70
N ALA A 104 2.74 14.45 13.63
CA ALA A 104 3.47 14.53 12.35
C ALA A 104 2.59 14.64 11.10
N SER A 105 1.73 15.67 11.02
CA SER A 105 1.06 16.06 9.77
C SER A 105 1.95 16.98 8.93
N GLY A 106 2.28 16.58 7.70
CA GLY A 106 3.10 17.39 6.80
C GLY A 106 3.48 16.62 5.53
N PRO A 107 4.14 17.26 4.54
CA PRO A 107 4.39 16.66 3.23
C PRO A 107 5.27 15.40 3.26
N ALA A 108 6.01 15.14 4.34
CA ALA A 108 6.84 13.95 4.50
C ALA A 108 6.07 12.70 4.96
N TYR A 109 4.77 12.79 5.22
CA TYR A 109 3.93 11.69 5.70
C TYR A 109 2.60 11.64 4.94
N VAL A 110 2.16 10.43 4.59
CA VAL A 110 0.84 10.17 4.03
C VAL A 110 -0.21 10.34 5.14
N ALA A 111 -1.37 10.93 4.83
CA ALA A 111 -2.40 11.24 5.82
C ALA A 111 -3.38 10.07 6.06
N GLY A 112 -3.65 9.76 7.33
CA GLY A 112 -4.53 8.67 7.75
C GLY A 112 -4.00 7.30 7.27
N VAL A 113 -2.86 6.90 7.82
CA VAL A 113 -2.15 5.63 7.57
C VAL A 113 -1.51 5.17 8.88
N THR A 114 -1.31 3.86 9.06
CA THR A 114 -0.69 3.29 10.26
C THR A 114 0.75 3.81 10.46
N ARG A 115 1.17 4.01 11.72
CA ARG A 115 2.56 4.30 12.08
C ARG A 115 3.18 3.06 12.70
N PHE A 116 4.50 2.91 12.57
CA PHE A 116 5.23 1.74 13.04
C PHE A 116 6.56 2.16 13.68
N GLY A 117 6.85 1.63 14.88
CA GLY A 117 8.04 1.96 15.67
C GLY A 117 8.18 3.45 15.99
N GLY A 118 9.35 3.84 16.52
CA GLY A 118 9.66 5.22 16.93
C GLY A 118 9.84 6.24 15.79
N GLN A 119 9.40 5.92 14.56
CA GLN A 119 9.51 6.74 13.33
C GLN A 119 10.94 7.16 12.89
N ALA A 120 11.97 6.71 13.61
CA ALA A 120 13.38 7.08 13.45
C ALA A 120 14.15 6.16 12.49
N ILE A 121 13.73 6.12 11.22
CA ILE A 121 14.39 5.33 10.17
C ILE A 121 15.53 6.08 9.46
N GLY A 122 16.64 5.37 9.28
CA GLY A 122 17.81 5.80 8.50
C GLY A 122 18.34 7.19 8.83
N GLY A 123 18.24 8.13 7.90
CA GLY A 123 18.77 9.49 8.08
C GLY A 123 18.61 10.38 6.85
N ALA A 124 19.40 11.46 6.79
CA ALA A 124 19.39 12.39 5.66
C ALA A 124 19.82 11.74 4.33
N MET A 125 19.28 12.29 3.23
CA MET A 125 19.68 11.98 1.86
C MET A 125 21.06 12.57 1.57
N ASP A 126 21.88 11.84 0.80
CA ASP A 126 23.27 12.21 0.50
C ASP A 126 23.37 13.10 -0.74
N THR A 127 22.45 12.94 -1.69
CA THR A 127 22.39 13.75 -2.93
C THR A 127 21.02 14.40 -3.13
N PRO A 128 20.58 15.32 -2.25
CA PRO A 128 19.25 15.92 -2.31
C PRO A 128 18.99 16.78 -3.57
N GLY A 129 20.05 17.13 -4.33
CA GLY A 129 19.93 17.76 -5.65
C GLY A 129 19.66 16.78 -6.81
N ASN A 130 19.91 15.49 -6.64
CA ASN A 130 19.63 14.46 -7.66
C ASN A 130 18.12 14.15 -7.70
N PRO A 131 17.58 13.60 -8.80
CA PRO A 131 16.14 13.40 -8.97
C PRO A 131 15.50 12.51 -7.89
N ALA A 132 14.24 12.84 -7.55
CA ALA A 132 13.39 12.06 -6.65
C ALA A 132 13.01 10.70 -7.25
N ARG A 133 12.94 9.65 -6.42
CA ARG A 133 12.64 8.28 -6.84
C ARG A 133 11.85 7.48 -5.82
N VAL A 134 11.29 6.37 -6.30
CA VAL A 134 10.68 5.30 -5.52
C VAL A 134 11.32 3.97 -5.91
N VAL A 135 11.57 3.11 -4.91
CA VAL A 135 11.87 1.70 -5.13
C VAL A 135 10.71 0.86 -4.58
N TRP A 136 10.21 -0.04 -5.41
CA TRP A 136 9.18 -1.00 -5.05
C TRP A 136 9.82 -2.35 -4.72
N HIS A 137 9.36 -2.94 -3.62
CA HIS A 137 9.77 -4.23 -3.10
C HIS A 137 8.56 -5.18 -2.97
N THR A 138 8.82 -6.48 -2.76
CA THR A 138 7.81 -7.43 -2.28
C THR A 138 8.32 -8.21 -1.08
N THR A 139 7.50 -8.32 -0.04
CA THR A 139 7.84 -8.92 1.26
C THR A 139 8.01 -10.45 1.25
N GLU A 140 7.96 -11.07 0.06
CA GLU A 140 7.82 -12.51 -0.18
C GLU A 140 6.88 -13.21 0.81
N SER A 141 5.72 -12.61 1.04
CA SER A 141 4.69 -13.03 1.99
C SER A 141 3.29 -12.94 1.36
N PRO A 142 2.24 -13.55 1.95
CA PRO A 142 0.86 -13.32 1.52
C PRO A 142 0.40 -11.87 1.79
N ALA A 143 -0.80 -11.53 1.31
CA ALA A 143 -1.49 -10.26 1.57
C ALA A 143 -2.87 -10.53 2.18
N GLY A 144 -3.36 -9.59 3.01
CA GLY A 144 -4.52 -9.76 3.89
C GLY A 144 -4.14 -10.38 5.25
N GLY A 145 -5.13 -10.55 6.13
CA GLY A 145 -4.95 -11.15 7.45
C GLY A 145 -3.98 -10.39 8.36
N SER A 146 -3.33 -11.10 9.27
CA SER A 146 -2.36 -10.57 10.25
C SER A 146 -1.01 -10.17 9.63
N TYR A 147 -0.71 -10.61 8.40
CA TYR A 147 0.59 -10.42 7.74
C TYR A 147 1.06 -8.97 7.67
N PHE A 148 0.14 -7.99 7.56
CA PHE A 148 0.52 -6.58 7.50
C PHE A 148 1.22 -6.09 8.77
N THR A 149 0.74 -6.51 9.94
CA THR A 149 1.33 -6.11 11.24
C THR A 149 2.55 -6.98 11.56
N SER A 150 2.50 -8.30 11.33
CA SER A 150 3.61 -9.19 11.67
C SER A 150 4.85 -8.96 10.79
N ILE A 151 4.67 -8.67 9.49
CA ILE A 151 5.80 -8.27 8.62
C ILE A 151 6.33 -6.88 9.00
N ALA A 152 5.48 -5.94 9.43
CA ALA A 152 5.96 -4.65 9.94
C ALA A 152 6.80 -4.80 11.22
N ALA A 153 6.35 -5.61 12.17
CA ALA A 153 7.11 -5.94 13.38
C ALA A 153 8.43 -6.66 13.05
N TYR A 154 8.42 -7.60 12.10
CA TYR A 154 9.63 -8.27 11.61
C TYR A 154 10.65 -7.28 11.03
N LEU A 155 10.21 -6.37 10.15
CA LEU A 155 11.09 -5.37 9.51
C LEU A 155 11.75 -4.43 10.51
N ILE A 156 11.05 -4.06 11.59
CA ILE A 156 11.62 -3.32 12.74
C ILE A 156 12.66 -4.19 13.45
N ARG A 157 12.29 -5.42 13.82
CA ARG A 157 13.14 -6.35 14.59
C ARG A 157 14.48 -6.63 13.91
N VAL A 158 14.51 -6.70 12.57
CA VAL A 158 15.74 -6.91 11.79
C VAL A 158 16.40 -5.62 11.26
N GLY A 159 15.85 -4.45 11.60
CA GLY A 159 16.42 -3.15 11.20
C GLY A 159 16.41 -2.89 9.69
N ALA A 160 15.42 -3.43 8.96
CA ALA A 160 15.31 -3.35 7.51
C ALA A 160 14.17 -2.43 7.03
N GLU A 161 13.68 -1.52 7.88
CA GLU A 161 12.44 -0.79 7.64
C GLU A 161 12.48 0.07 6.36
N PRO A 162 11.53 -0.10 5.41
CA PRO A 162 11.29 0.87 4.34
C PRO A 162 10.67 2.15 4.91
N GLN A 163 10.42 3.17 4.10
CA GLN A 163 9.58 4.29 4.55
C GLN A 163 8.09 3.90 4.61
N VAL A 164 7.68 2.92 3.80
CA VAL A 164 6.26 2.54 3.58
C VAL A 164 6.11 1.01 3.51
N ILE A 165 5.02 0.49 4.08
CA ILE A 165 4.50 -0.87 3.81
C ILE A 165 3.04 -0.77 3.36
N TYR A 166 2.66 -1.58 2.38
CA TYR A 166 1.33 -1.55 1.76
C TYR A 166 0.75 -2.95 1.54
N ASP A 167 -0.51 -3.16 1.94
CA ASP A 167 -1.29 -4.36 1.66
C ASP A 167 -2.20 -4.16 0.44
N PRO A 168 -1.96 -4.85 -0.69
CA PRO A 168 -2.77 -4.69 -1.89
C PRO A 168 -4.13 -5.37 -1.79
N ALA A 169 -4.32 -6.38 -0.93
CA ALA A 169 -5.58 -7.09 -0.75
C ALA A 169 -6.60 -6.21 -0.01
N VAL A 170 -6.22 -5.62 1.13
CA VAL A 170 -7.12 -4.81 1.98
C VAL A 170 -6.95 -3.28 1.84
N ASP A 171 -6.01 -2.79 1.02
CA ASP A 171 -5.67 -1.34 0.91
C ASP A 171 -5.12 -0.74 2.23
N LYS A 172 -4.56 -1.57 3.12
CA LYS A 172 -3.94 -1.09 4.37
C LYS A 172 -2.57 -0.50 4.05
N LEU A 173 -2.27 0.68 4.59
CA LEU A 173 -1.06 1.44 4.29
C LEU A 173 -0.44 1.92 5.61
N GLY A 174 0.87 1.82 5.72
CA GLY A 174 1.60 2.17 6.93
C GLY A 174 2.99 2.74 6.63
N GLN A 175 3.58 3.41 7.63
CA GLN A 175 4.91 4.01 7.53
C GLN A 175 5.74 3.81 8.79
N PHE A 176 7.00 3.44 8.60
CA PHE A 176 8.02 3.39 9.65
C PHE A 176 8.74 4.74 9.83
N GLY A 177 8.41 5.75 9.02
CA GLY A 177 8.95 7.09 9.15
C GLY A 177 8.76 7.96 7.90
N PRO A 178 9.43 9.12 7.85
CA PRO A 178 9.18 10.15 6.85
C PRO A 178 9.77 9.83 5.48
N LEU A 179 9.01 10.12 4.41
CA LEU A 179 9.39 9.95 3.01
C LEU A 179 10.64 10.76 2.59
N THR A 180 11.08 11.71 3.43
CA THR A 180 12.26 12.58 3.23
C THR A 180 13.53 12.11 3.95
N LYS A 181 13.49 10.95 4.62
CA LYS A 181 14.65 10.23 5.16
C LYS A 181 14.80 8.90 4.42
N SER A 182 15.96 8.25 4.52
CA SER A 182 16.23 6.95 3.89
C SER A 182 15.60 5.78 4.65
N GLY A 183 14.94 4.85 3.96
CA GLY A 183 14.69 3.50 4.48
C GLY A 183 15.96 2.65 4.57
N ARG A 184 15.84 1.45 5.17
CA ARG A 184 16.92 0.47 5.40
C ARG A 184 16.83 -0.79 4.51
N ALA A 185 15.84 -0.89 3.61
CA ALA A 185 15.58 -2.06 2.76
C ALA A 185 16.58 -2.26 1.59
N LEU A 186 17.42 -1.26 1.28
CA LEU A 186 18.43 -1.34 0.21
C LEU A 186 19.85 -1.47 0.73
N ARG A 187 20.64 -2.36 0.11
CA ARG A 187 22.08 -2.51 0.34
C ARG A 187 22.86 -1.40 -0.35
N ASN A 188 23.94 -0.94 0.27
CA ASN A 188 24.85 0.06 -0.28
C ASN A 188 25.71 -0.53 -1.42
N ASP A 189 26.01 0.29 -2.42
CA ASP A 189 26.84 -0.07 -3.57
C ASP A 189 28.29 0.39 -3.30
N GLY A 190 29.02 -0.45 -2.56
CA GLY A 190 30.32 -0.11 -2.00
C GLY A 190 30.21 1.09 -1.04
N SER A 191 30.97 2.15 -1.29
CA SER A 191 30.88 3.41 -0.55
C SER A 191 29.63 4.24 -0.88
N ARG A 192 28.83 3.88 -1.89
CA ARG A 192 27.65 4.65 -2.31
C ARG A 192 26.39 4.18 -1.57
N ARG A 193 25.80 5.04 -0.75
CA ARG A 193 24.54 4.76 -0.04
C ARG A 193 23.33 4.90 -0.97
N THR A 194 22.91 3.79 -1.56
CA THR A 194 21.81 3.68 -2.55
C THR A 194 20.48 4.18 -1.99
N ASN A 195 20.16 3.84 -0.73
CA ASN A 195 18.99 4.32 0.02
C ASN A 195 18.97 5.83 0.27
N ARG A 196 20.06 6.55 -0.04
CA ARG A 196 20.25 8.00 0.17
C ARG A 196 20.51 8.77 -1.13
N GLU A 197 20.31 8.14 -2.30
CA GLU A 197 20.44 8.80 -3.60
C GLU A 197 19.18 9.62 -3.94
N GLY A 198 19.35 10.90 -4.27
CA GLY A 198 18.27 11.79 -4.73
C GLY A 198 17.59 12.63 -3.65
N LYS A 199 16.73 13.55 -4.09
CA LYS A 199 15.86 14.40 -3.25
C LYS A 199 15.03 13.60 -2.24
N VAL A 200 14.54 12.44 -2.66
CA VAL A 200 13.96 11.36 -1.84
C VAL A 200 14.25 10.02 -2.52
N CYS A 201 14.41 8.95 -1.73
CA CYS A 201 14.52 7.56 -2.19
C CYS A 201 13.54 6.69 -1.40
N ILE A 202 12.26 6.79 -1.76
CA ILE A 202 11.15 6.17 -1.04
C ILE A 202 11.16 4.67 -1.35
N GLN A 203 11.55 3.83 -0.39
CA GLN A 203 11.36 2.39 -0.43
C GLN A 203 9.93 2.06 0.02
N VAL A 204 9.26 1.19 -0.73
CA VAL A 204 7.91 0.69 -0.45
C VAL A 204 7.94 -0.83 -0.46
N GLU A 205 7.68 -1.43 0.69
CA GLU A 205 7.32 -2.84 0.78
C GLU A 205 5.86 -3.06 0.39
N VAL A 206 5.60 -4.09 -0.40
CA VAL A 206 4.24 -4.50 -0.76
C VAL A 206 4.04 -5.96 -0.39
N LEU A 207 2.97 -6.25 0.35
CA LEU A 207 2.60 -7.62 0.67
C LEU A 207 2.28 -8.40 -0.60
N GLY A 208 3.01 -9.47 -0.83
CA GLY A 208 2.97 -10.24 -2.06
C GLY A 208 4.29 -10.93 -2.35
N ARG A 209 4.39 -11.50 -3.55
CA ARG A 209 5.56 -12.25 -4.03
C ARG A 209 5.95 -11.79 -5.43
N ALA A 210 7.24 -11.65 -5.71
CA ALA A 210 7.76 -11.30 -7.03
C ALA A 210 7.36 -12.32 -8.11
N ALA A 211 7.21 -13.59 -7.72
CA ALA A 211 6.70 -14.67 -8.59
C ALA A 211 5.20 -14.59 -8.89
N SER A 212 4.43 -13.80 -8.12
CA SER A 212 3.00 -13.55 -8.32
C SER A 212 2.71 -12.04 -8.19
N PRO A 213 3.13 -11.21 -9.18
CA PRO A 213 3.10 -9.76 -9.05
C PRO A 213 1.73 -9.21 -8.65
N TRP A 214 1.70 -8.50 -7.51
CA TRP A 214 0.48 -8.06 -6.82
C TRP A 214 -0.46 -7.18 -7.67
N THR A 215 0.06 -6.58 -8.74
CA THR A 215 -0.73 -5.80 -9.72
C THR A 215 -1.69 -6.66 -10.55
N LYS A 216 -1.53 -7.98 -10.58
CA LYS A 216 -2.35 -8.90 -11.39
C LYS A 216 -3.81 -8.91 -10.91
N GLY A 217 -4.67 -8.19 -11.63
CA GLY A 217 -6.09 -8.02 -11.26
C GLY A 217 -6.34 -6.90 -10.24
N PHE A 218 -5.30 -6.14 -9.88
CA PHE A 218 -5.41 -4.99 -8.99
C PHE A 218 -6.12 -3.82 -9.67
N ASP A 219 -7.04 -3.18 -8.96
CA ASP A 219 -7.83 -2.05 -9.46
C ASP A 219 -7.50 -0.78 -8.64
N PRO A 220 -6.58 0.09 -9.13
CA PRO A 220 -6.16 1.27 -8.39
C PRO A 220 -7.28 2.31 -8.22
N ALA A 221 -8.43 2.18 -8.89
CA ALA A 221 -9.59 3.05 -8.65
C ALA A 221 -10.31 2.71 -7.34
N LYS A 222 -10.24 1.45 -6.89
CA LYS A 222 -10.86 0.95 -5.65
C LYS A 222 -9.96 1.04 -4.41
N LYS A 223 -8.78 1.64 -4.55
CA LYS A 223 -7.69 1.60 -3.57
C LYS A 223 -7.31 3.02 -3.13
N PRO A 224 -8.15 3.69 -2.31
CA PRO A 224 -7.93 5.07 -1.88
C PRO A 224 -6.58 5.29 -1.17
N ASN A 225 -6.09 4.37 -0.35
CA ASN A 225 -4.80 4.52 0.32
C ASN A 225 -3.62 4.36 -0.66
N PHE A 226 -3.67 3.39 -1.58
CA PHE A 226 -2.72 3.34 -2.69
C PHE A 226 -2.69 4.66 -3.50
N ARG A 227 -3.85 5.26 -3.76
CA ARG A 227 -3.96 6.57 -4.42
C ARG A 227 -3.34 7.70 -3.58
N LYS A 228 -3.49 7.70 -2.26
CA LYS A 228 -2.80 8.65 -1.35
C LYS A 228 -1.27 8.49 -1.44
N LEU A 229 -0.76 7.26 -1.43
CA LEU A 229 0.67 6.96 -1.53
C LEU A 229 1.27 7.53 -2.82
N LEU A 230 0.64 7.25 -3.96
CA LEU A 230 1.06 7.77 -5.26
C LEU A 230 0.97 9.30 -5.33
N ALA A 231 -0.01 9.93 -4.68
CA ALA A 231 -0.10 11.39 -4.59
C ALA A 231 1.05 11.99 -3.77
N ALA A 232 1.47 11.34 -2.68
CA ALA A 232 2.61 11.78 -1.86
C ALA A 232 3.94 11.66 -2.62
N MET A 233 4.14 10.57 -3.39
CA MET A 233 5.31 10.42 -4.28
C MET A 233 5.41 11.57 -5.29
N ARG A 234 4.30 11.88 -5.96
CA ARG A 234 4.21 13.02 -6.89
C ARG A 234 4.44 14.37 -6.20
N ALA A 235 3.95 14.55 -4.97
CA ALA A 235 4.20 15.77 -4.18
C ALA A 235 5.69 15.96 -3.81
N HIS A 236 6.46 14.88 -3.64
CA HIS A 236 7.92 14.95 -3.54
C HIS A 236 8.62 15.21 -4.89
N GLY A 237 7.91 15.14 -6.00
CA GLY A 237 8.43 15.35 -7.35
C GLY A 237 9.01 14.09 -7.99
N VAL A 238 8.57 12.90 -7.57
CA VAL A 238 8.84 11.65 -8.29
C VAL A 238 8.07 11.69 -9.63
N PRO A 239 8.74 11.55 -10.79
CA PRO A 239 8.07 11.46 -12.09
C PRO A 239 7.29 10.15 -12.28
N ASP A 240 6.20 10.21 -13.05
CA ASP A 240 5.38 9.03 -13.41
C ASP A 240 6.04 8.15 -14.49
N THR A 241 7.32 7.81 -14.34
CA THR A 241 8.12 7.10 -15.35
C THR A 241 8.92 5.94 -14.75
N TRP A 242 9.28 4.99 -15.62
CA TRP A 242 10.15 3.86 -15.32
C TRP A 242 11.46 4.00 -16.10
N PRO A 243 12.42 4.82 -15.63
CA PRO A 243 13.62 5.16 -16.41
C PRO A 243 14.57 3.97 -16.64
N ALA A 244 14.51 2.94 -15.79
CA ALA A 244 15.24 1.68 -15.99
C ALA A 244 14.48 0.66 -16.88
N GLY A 245 13.32 1.03 -17.42
CA GLY A 245 12.39 0.12 -18.09
C GLY A 245 11.50 -0.65 -17.09
N LYS A 246 10.73 -1.61 -17.60
CA LYS A 246 9.89 -2.47 -16.75
C LYS A 246 10.77 -3.36 -15.83
N PRO A 247 10.36 -3.62 -14.57
CA PRO A 247 10.96 -4.66 -13.76
C PRO A 247 10.93 -6.05 -14.44
N PRO A 248 11.92 -6.92 -14.17
CA PRO A 248 12.01 -8.24 -14.78
C PRO A 248 10.90 -9.16 -14.27
N ALA A 249 10.34 -9.98 -15.17
CA ALA A 249 9.27 -10.93 -14.81
C ALA A 249 9.77 -12.17 -14.05
N THR A 250 11.08 -12.43 -14.03
CA THR A 250 11.72 -13.59 -13.38
C THR A 250 13.09 -13.20 -12.83
N ALA A 251 13.58 -13.93 -11.82
CA ALA A 251 14.92 -13.72 -11.25
C ALA A 251 16.04 -13.81 -12.29
N ALA A 252 15.95 -14.76 -13.23
CA ALA A 252 16.94 -14.94 -14.30
C ALA A 252 17.01 -13.75 -15.29
N ALA A 253 15.98 -12.90 -15.36
CA ALA A 253 15.98 -11.69 -16.18
C ALA A 253 16.49 -10.44 -15.43
N ALA A 254 16.83 -10.54 -14.14
CA ALA A 254 17.24 -9.41 -13.29
C ALA A 254 18.74 -9.05 -13.44
N THR A 255 19.17 -8.72 -14.66
CA THR A 255 20.59 -8.51 -15.01
C THR A 255 21.03 -7.05 -15.14
N LYS A 256 20.12 -6.10 -15.41
CA LYS A 256 20.47 -4.69 -15.70
C LYS A 256 20.21 -3.75 -14.50
N ARG A 257 21.29 -3.33 -13.83
CA ARG A 257 21.30 -2.38 -12.70
C ARG A 257 22.18 -1.16 -13.03
N ASP A 258 21.66 -0.25 -13.84
CA ASP A 258 22.41 0.88 -14.43
C ASP A 258 22.60 2.05 -13.44
N ARG A 259 23.84 2.28 -13.01
CA ARG A 259 24.19 3.38 -12.08
C ARG A 259 24.01 4.78 -12.68
N SER A 260 24.21 4.94 -13.99
CA SER A 260 24.04 6.23 -14.67
C SER A 260 22.56 6.60 -14.78
N THR A 261 21.71 5.65 -15.18
CA THR A 261 20.25 5.81 -15.14
C THR A 261 19.76 6.06 -13.71
N TRP A 262 20.23 5.29 -12.73
CA TRP A 262 19.89 5.50 -11.32
C TRP A 262 20.25 6.92 -10.86
N GLN A 263 21.46 7.39 -11.06
CA GLN A 263 21.87 8.72 -10.57
C GLN A 263 21.16 9.87 -11.33
N SER A 264 21.07 9.78 -12.65
CA SER A 264 20.61 10.90 -13.50
C SER A 264 19.10 11.00 -13.74
N LYS A 265 18.32 9.95 -13.43
CA LYS A 265 16.87 9.91 -13.69
C LYS A 265 16.07 9.71 -12.41
N GLY A 266 14.96 10.43 -12.31
CA GLY A 266 13.93 10.21 -11.29
C GLY A 266 12.82 9.35 -11.86
N GLY A 267 12.11 8.65 -10.98
CA GLY A 267 10.96 7.82 -11.33
C GLY A 267 10.81 6.63 -10.40
N HIS A 268 10.16 5.58 -10.90
CA HIS A 268 9.96 4.32 -10.21
C HIS A 268 10.96 3.27 -10.69
N PHE A 269 11.43 2.46 -9.74
CA PHE A 269 12.36 1.36 -9.93
C PHE A 269 11.87 0.16 -9.12
N GLY A 270 12.22 -1.06 -9.53
CA GLY A 270 12.17 -2.25 -8.66
C GLY A 270 13.50 -2.42 -7.94
N HIS A 271 13.55 -3.15 -6.81
CA HIS A 271 14.81 -3.53 -6.16
C HIS A 271 15.78 -4.22 -7.13
N SER A 272 15.22 -5.09 -7.99
CA SER A 272 15.82 -5.65 -9.21
C SER A 272 16.66 -4.70 -10.06
N GLN A 273 16.36 -3.40 -10.09
CA GLN A 273 16.99 -2.39 -10.94
C GLN A 273 17.99 -1.49 -10.19
N VAL A 274 18.13 -1.64 -8.86
CA VAL A 274 19.01 -0.79 -8.03
C VAL A 274 20.47 -1.28 -8.09
N PRO A 275 21.46 -0.41 -8.37
CA PRO A 275 22.89 -0.75 -8.30
C PRO A 275 23.31 -1.33 -6.93
N GLY A 276 24.32 -2.21 -6.93
CA GLY A 276 24.88 -2.83 -5.71
C GLY A 276 23.95 -3.80 -4.96
N ASN A 277 22.75 -4.04 -5.47
CA ASN A 277 21.77 -4.97 -4.89
C ASN A 277 21.68 -6.24 -5.74
N ASP A 278 21.18 -7.32 -5.14
CA ASP A 278 21.12 -8.67 -5.69
C ASP A 278 19.69 -9.20 -5.88
N HIS A 279 18.71 -8.74 -5.08
CA HIS A 279 17.31 -9.17 -5.13
C HIS A 279 16.58 -8.84 -6.46
N TRP A 280 15.47 -9.53 -6.75
CA TRP A 280 14.78 -9.50 -8.07
C TRP A 280 13.33 -8.98 -8.03
N ASP A 281 12.84 -8.64 -6.85
CA ASP A 281 11.55 -8.02 -6.58
C ASP A 281 11.41 -6.63 -7.25
N PRO A 282 10.17 -6.15 -7.47
CA PRO A 282 8.87 -6.73 -7.13
C PRO A 282 8.37 -7.75 -8.18
N GLY A 283 9.27 -8.28 -9.02
CA GLY A 283 8.91 -9.09 -10.19
C GLY A 283 8.19 -8.27 -11.26
N GLY A 284 7.49 -8.97 -12.16
CA GLY A 284 6.87 -8.39 -13.35
C GLY A 284 5.58 -7.59 -13.10
N ILE A 285 5.64 -6.56 -12.25
CA ILE A 285 4.49 -5.68 -11.97
C ILE A 285 4.05 -4.87 -13.21
N ASP A 286 2.76 -4.57 -13.28
CA ASP A 286 2.17 -3.79 -14.36
C ASP A 286 2.52 -2.30 -14.21
N THR A 287 3.43 -1.83 -15.04
CA THR A 287 3.87 -0.42 -15.09
C THR A 287 2.80 0.55 -15.63
N SER A 288 1.59 0.08 -15.97
CA SER A 288 0.41 0.92 -16.21
C SER A 288 -0.46 1.09 -14.95
N ILE A 289 -0.31 0.22 -13.95
CA ILE A 289 -0.95 0.28 -12.62
C ILE A 289 -0.04 0.99 -11.61
N VAL A 290 1.28 0.87 -11.77
CA VAL A 290 2.29 1.52 -10.93
C VAL A 290 3.17 2.42 -11.80
N PRO A 291 3.25 3.75 -11.56
CA PRO A 291 2.51 4.55 -10.57
C PRO A 291 1.06 4.85 -10.95
N GLY A 292 0.54 4.16 -11.96
CA GLY A 292 -0.76 4.45 -12.55
C GLY A 292 -0.67 5.69 -13.44
N THR A 293 -1.63 5.86 -14.34
CA THR A 293 -1.81 7.16 -14.97
C THR A 293 -2.31 8.16 -13.92
N ALA A 294 -1.48 9.16 -13.58
CA ALA A 294 -2.05 10.46 -13.23
C ALA A 294 -2.99 10.85 -14.38
N GLY A 295 -4.26 11.09 -14.05
CA GLY A 295 -5.36 11.00 -15.02
C GLY A 295 -5.18 11.88 -16.26
N GLY A 296 -4.65 11.28 -17.34
CA GLY A 296 -4.48 11.92 -18.65
C GLY A 296 -3.47 13.07 -18.69
N SER A 297 -2.17 12.80 -18.55
CA SER A 297 -1.13 13.69 -19.09
C SER A 297 0.04 12.91 -19.67
N SER A 298 0.03 12.68 -20.98
CA SER A 298 1.13 12.10 -21.74
C SER A 298 2.24 13.13 -21.92
N GLY A 299 3.39 12.92 -21.29
CA GLY A 299 4.59 13.76 -21.47
C GLY A 299 5.22 13.56 -22.85
N GLY A 300 4.71 14.27 -23.86
CA GLY A 300 5.45 14.56 -25.08
C GLY A 300 6.21 15.87 -24.92
N ASP A 301 7.49 15.91 -25.30
CA ASP A 301 8.39 17.05 -25.10
C ASP A 301 8.01 18.29 -25.93
N THR A 302 7.04 19.06 -25.44
CA THR A 302 6.83 20.45 -25.84
C THR A 302 6.64 21.34 -24.62
N LYS A 303 7.53 22.33 -24.48
CA LYS A 303 7.46 23.40 -23.47
C LYS A 303 6.10 24.11 -23.56
N PRO A 304 5.21 24.01 -22.56
CA PRO A 304 3.92 24.67 -22.62
C PRO A 304 4.08 26.19 -22.64
N PRO A 305 3.38 26.93 -23.53
CA PRO A 305 3.35 28.38 -23.46
C PRO A 305 2.60 28.81 -22.20
N ALA A 306 3.31 29.42 -21.26
CA ALA A 306 2.74 29.81 -19.97
C ALA A 306 1.76 30.99 -20.13
N THR A 307 0.45 30.70 -20.13
CA THR A 307 -0.60 31.70 -19.91
C THR A 307 -0.54 32.16 -18.45
N SER A 308 0.31 33.15 -18.18
CA SER A 308 0.51 33.69 -16.83
C SER A 308 -0.69 34.53 -16.38
N GLY A 309 -1.35 34.13 -15.30
CA GLY A 309 -2.24 35.00 -14.55
C GLY A 309 -1.45 35.97 -13.66
N THR A 310 -2.15 36.95 -13.09
CA THR A 310 -1.62 37.81 -12.02
C THR A 310 -2.50 37.70 -10.79
N TYR A 311 -1.90 37.37 -9.65
CA TYR A 311 -2.52 37.38 -8.33
C TYR A 311 -2.08 38.62 -7.56
N THR A 312 -2.95 39.20 -6.73
CA THR A 312 -2.60 40.32 -5.84
C THR A 312 -2.69 39.86 -4.39
N VAL A 313 -1.56 39.90 -3.69
CA VAL A 313 -1.41 39.47 -2.29
C VAL A 313 -2.35 40.24 -1.36
N LYS A 314 -3.07 39.52 -0.51
CA LYS A 314 -4.02 40.02 0.49
C LYS A 314 -3.43 39.89 1.89
N LYS A 315 -4.06 40.56 2.87
CA LYS A 315 -3.68 40.44 4.28
C LYS A 315 -3.90 39.00 4.76
N GLY A 316 -2.83 38.32 5.16
CA GLY A 316 -2.84 36.93 5.63
C GLY A 316 -2.41 35.89 4.57
N ASP A 317 -2.17 36.29 3.32
CA ASP A 317 -1.66 35.36 2.31
C ASP A 317 -0.20 34.95 2.58
N THR A 318 0.13 33.72 2.19
CA THR A 318 1.50 33.18 2.18
C THR A 318 1.84 32.68 0.78
N LEU A 319 3.13 32.68 0.41
CA LEU A 319 3.54 32.22 -0.93
C LEU A 319 3.21 30.74 -1.17
N SER A 320 3.19 29.93 -0.10
CA SER A 320 2.72 28.54 -0.11
C SER A 320 1.22 28.43 -0.35
N GLY A 321 0.40 29.25 0.33
CA GLY A 321 -1.05 29.31 0.10
C GLY A 321 -1.39 29.72 -1.34
N ILE A 322 -0.74 30.77 -1.86
CA ILE A 322 -0.92 31.23 -3.25
C ILE A 322 -0.45 30.15 -4.24
N ALA A 323 0.71 29.55 -4.03
CA ALA A 323 1.22 28.48 -4.88
C ALA A 323 0.24 27.29 -4.96
N ALA A 324 -0.27 26.83 -3.81
CA ALA A 324 -1.24 25.73 -3.74
C ALA A 324 -2.56 26.09 -4.44
N ALA A 325 -3.11 27.29 -4.21
CA ALA A 325 -4.33 27.77 -4.85
C ALA A 325 -4.22 27.85 -6.39
N HIS A 326 -3.01 28.07 -6.90
CA HIS A 326 -2.69 28.12 -8.33
C HIS A 326 -2.07 26.82 -8.89
N GLY A 327 -2.12 25.72 -8.15
CA GLY A 327 -1.68 24.40 -8.64
C GLY A 327 -0.18 24.32 -8.93
N THR A 328 0.64 25.07 -8.20
CA THR A 328 2.09 25.18 -8.40
C THR A 328 2.87 25.09 -7.07
N THR A 329 4.19 25.29 -7.11
CA THR A 329 5.07 25.17 -5.94
C THR A 329 5.64 26.52 -5.51
N VAL A 330 6.03 26.63 -4.23
CA VAL A 330 6.73 27.83 -3.71
C VAL A 330 7.99 28.14 -4.53
N LYS A 331 8.78 27.12 -4.90
CA LYS A 331 9.96 27.35 -5.75
C LYS A 331 9.58 27.87 -7.14
N ALA A 332 8.61 27.26 -7.82
CA ALA A 332 8.15 27.76 -9.12
C ALA A 332 7.61 29.20 -9.03
N MET A 333 6.93 29.56 -7.93
CA MET A 333 6.49 30.94 -7.66
C MET A 333 7.65 31.90 -7.38
N VAL A 334 8.67 31.48 -6.63
CA VAL A 334 9.92 32.25 -6.42
C VAL A 334 10.62 32.51 -7.74
N ASP A 335 10.85 31.45 -8.53
CA ASP A 335 11.56 31.52 -9.82
C ASP A 335 10.80 32.40 -10.83
N LEU A 336 9.47 32.26 -10.91
CA LEU A 336 8.59 33.02 -11.81
C LEU A 336 8.51 34.52 -11.46
N ASN A 337 8.78 34.89 -10.21
CA ASN A 337 8.63 36.26 -9.70
C ASN A 337 9.95 36.92 -9.25
N GLY A 338 11.08 36.21 -9.27
CA GLY A 338 12.37 36.72 -8.82
C GLY A 338 12.44 37.04 -7.32
N LEU A 339 11.66 36.34 -6.49
CA LEU A 339 11.52 36.66 -5.06
C LEU A 339 12.78 36.27 -4.27
N LYS A 340 13.43 37.25 -3.64
CA LYS A 340 14.63 37.02 -2.81
C LYS A 340 14.33 36.32 -1.47
N ASP A 341 13.11 36.47 -0.96
CA ASP A 341 12.63 35.86 0.29
C ASP A 341 11.18 35.40 0.09
N PRO A 342 10.88 34.08 0.14
CA PRO A 342 9.54 33.56 -0.09
C PRO A 342 8.56 33.88 1.06
N ASN A 343 9.05 34.30 2.22
CA ASN A 343 8.25 34.56 3.41
C ASN A 343 7.87 36.04 3.55
N LYS A 344 8.49 36.94 2.79
CA LYS A 344 8.22 38.39 2.80
C LYS A 344 7.38 38.80 1.60
N LEU A 345 6.07 38.54 1.70
CA LEU A 345 5.08 39.11 0.79
C LEU A 345 4.45 40.37 1.38
N SER A 346 4.34 41.42 0.57
CA SER A 346 3.64 42.65 0.94
C SER A 346 2.18 42.61 0.49
N VAL A 347 1.24 43.06 1.32
CA VAL A 347 -0.16 43.23 0.90
C VAL A 347 -0.22 44.23 -0.26
N GLY A 348 -0.97 43.89 -1.32
CA GLY A 348 -1.00 44.64 -2.58
C GLY A 348 0.07 44.25 -3.61
N GLN A 349 1.05 43.41 -3.24
CA GLN A 349 2.06 42.91 -4.17
C GLN A 349 1.42 42.06 -5.28
N LYS A 350 1.78 42.35 -6.53
CA LYS A 350 1.34 41.55 -7.69
C LYS A 350 2.35 40.43 -7.96
N LEU A 351 1.86 39.20 -8.00
CA LEU A 351 2.62 38.00 -8.34
C LEU A 351 2.08 37.40 -9.64
N LYS A 352 2.98 37.09 -10.57
CA LYS A 352 2.71 36.19 -11.69
C LYS A 352 2.41 34.80 -11.13
N VAL A 353 1.32 34.19 -11.60
CA VAL A 353 0.88 32.84 -11.23
C VAL A 353 0.66 32.02 -12.49
N PRO A 354 0.92 30.69 -12.48
CA PRO A 354 0.51 29.83 -13.59
C PRO A 354 -1.00 29.88 -13.82
N GLY A 355 -1.41 29.85 -15.09
CA GLY A 355 -2.81 29.69 -15.47
C GLY A 355 -3.36 28.36 -14.96
N LYS A 356 -4.52 28.40 -14.31
CA LYS A 356 -5.17 27.21 -13.75
C LYS A 356 -5.64 26.30 -14.89
N ALA A 357 -4.97 25.17 -15.07
CA ALA A 357 -5.38 24.16 -16.05
C ALA A 357 -6.80 23.65 -15.74
N SER A 358 -7.69 23.71 -16.73
CA SER A 358 -9.02 23.11 -16.66
C SER A 358 -8.90 21.59 -16.82
N THR A 359 -9.46 20.83 -15.87
CA THR A 359 -9.46 19.37 -15.94
C THR A 359 -10.39 18.88 -17.07
N PRO A 360 -9.94 17.97 -17.94
CA PRO A 360 -10.78 17.44 -19.02
C PRO A 360 -12.02 16.70 -18.48
N LYS A 361 -13.17 16.95 -19.11
CA LYS A 361 -14.40 16.18 -18.87
C LYS A 361 -14.24 14.75 -19.40
N PRO A 362 -14.65 13.69 -18.67
CA PRO A 362 -14.49 12.32 -19.13
C PRO A 362 -15.15 12.06 -20.50
N GLN A 363 -14.41 11.42 -21.42
CA GLN A 363 -14.92 10.99 -22.73
C GLN A 363 -15.54 9.59 -22.64
N TYR A 364 -16.62 9.40 -23.38
CA TYR A 364 -17.33 8.13 -23.51
C TYR A 364 -17.34 7.68 -24.97
N GLU A 365 -17.55 6.39 -25.19
CA GLU A 365 -17.65 5.84 -26.54
C GLU A 365 -18.88 6.36 -27.28
N PRO A 366 -18.76 6.79 -28.54
CA PRO A 366 -19.92 6.99 -29.39
C PRO A 366 -20.65 5.66 -29.59
N PHE A 367 -21.97 5.72 -29.75
CA PHE A 367 -22.77 4.54 -30.05
C PHE A 367 -22.35 3.92 -31.40
N PRO A 368 -21.88 2.65 -31.46
CA PRO A 368 -21.30 2.06 -32.68
C PRO A 368 -22.36 1.56 -33.69
N GLY A 369 -23.64 1.87 -33.48
CA GLY A 369 -24.76 1.34 -34.26
C GLY A 369 -25.25 -0.02 -33.75
N ALA A 370 -26.57 -0.28 -33.86
CA ALA A 370 -27.17 -1.52 -33.35
C ALA A 370 -26.63 -2.77 -34.07
N ALA A 371 -26.35 -2.66 -35.37
CA ALA A 371 -25.79 -3.72 -36.21
C ALA A 371 -24.38 -4.19 -35.77
N PHE A 372 -23.70 -3.45 -34.89
CA PHE A 372 -22.44 -3.90 -34.27
C PHE A 372 -22.64 -5.14 -33.37
N PHE A 373 -23.82 -5.31 -32.77
CA PHE A 373 -24.07 -6.29 -31.69
C PHE A 373 -24.71 -7.57 -32.23
N HIS A 374 -23.95 -8.29 -33.07
CA HIS A 374 -24.36 -9.54 -33.71
C HIS A 374 -23.63 -10.78 -33.15
N ALA A 375 -24.20 -11.97 -33.35
CA ALA A 375 -23.54 -13.23 -32.98
C ALA A 375 -22.17 -13.35 -33.67
N GLY A 376 -21.17 -13.85 -32.94
CA GLY A 376 -19.79 -13.95 -33.42
C GLY A 376 -18.98 -12.65 -33.40
N ARG A 377 -19.58 -11.49 -33.04
CA ARG A 377 -18.81 -10.24 -32.89
C ARG A 377 -17.77 -10.37 -31.77
N LYS A 378 -16.54 -9.92 -32.02
CA LYS A 378 -15.48 -9.79 -31.02
C LYS A 378 -14.91 -8.37 -31.02
N SER A 379 -14.87 -7.70 -29.88
CA SER A 379 -14.31 -6.35 -29.71
C SER A 379 -14.07 -5.99 -28.23
N PRO A 380 -13.00 -5.24 -27.89
CA PRO A 380 -12.84 -4.65 -26.55
C PRO A 380 -14.03 -3.79 -26.12
N LEU A 381 -14.76 -3.20 -27.07
CA LEU A 381 -15.95 -2.39 -26.81
C LEU A 381 -17.09 -3.18 -26.12
N ILE A 382 -17.19 -4.48 -26.39
CA ILE A 382 -18.14 -5.39 -25.72
C ILE A 382 -17.70 -5.62 -24.27
N THR A 383 -16.40 -5.86 -24.03
CA THR A 383 -15.83 -5.93 -22.67
C THR A 383 -16.11 -4.65 -21.88
N ALA A 384 -15.90 -3.48 -22.50
CA ALA A 384 -16.09 -2.18 -21.86
C ALA A 384 -17.56 -1.91 -21.51
N MET A 385 -18.47 -2.19 -22.46
CA MET A 385 -19.91 -2.14 -22.24
C MET A 385 -20.32 -3.10 -21.12
N GLY A 386 -19.88 -4.37 -21.17
CA GLY A 386 -20.17 -5.39 -20.16
C GLY A 386 -19.69 -5.03 -18.76
N ARG A 387 -18.49 -4.45 -18.63
CA ARG A 387 -17.98 -3.92 -17.35
C ARG A 387 -18.87 -2.81 -16.81
N ARG A 388 -19.39 -1.94 -17.70
CA ARG A 388 -20.30 -0.87 -17.31
C ARG A 388 -21.70 -1.38 -16.95
N LEU A 389 -22.20 -2.44 -17.60
CA LEU A 389 -23.42 -3.16 -17.20
C LEU A 389 -23.30 -3.81 -15.82
N VAL A 390 -22.14 -4.38 -15.48
CA VAL A 390 -21.85 -4.88 -14.12
C VAL A 390 -21.87 -3.74 -13.11
N ALA A 391 -21.21 -2.61 -13.41
CA ALA A 391 -21.21 -1.42 -12.54
C ALA A 391 -22.61 -0.79 -12.35
N GLU A 392 -23.55 -1.03 -13.27
CA GLU A 392 -24.95 -0.63 -13.16
C GLU A 392 -25.85 -1.70 -12.49
N GLY A 393 -25.28 -2.79 -11.96
CA GLY A 393 -26.03 -3.89 -11.35
C GLY A 393 -26.82 -4.76 -12.34
N CYS A 394 -26.59 -4.58 -13.64
CA CYS A 394 -27.35 -5.22 -14.71
C CYS A 394 -26.67 -6.48 -15.28
N GLY A 395 -25.35 -6.63 -15.05
CA GLY A 395 -24.55 -7.76 -15.52
C GLY A 395 -25.06 -9.13 -15.05
N LYS A 396 -25.08 -10.11 -15.97
CA LYS A 396 -25.51 -11.51 -15.74
C LYS A 396 -24.37 -12.53 -15.92
N TYR A 397 -23.13 -12.05 -15.82
CA TYR A 397 -21.91 -12.81 -16.08
C TYR A 397 -21.52 -13.72 -14.92
N LYS A 398 -21.19 -14.99 -15.20
CA LYS A 398 -20.64 -15.93 -14.19
C LYS A 398 -19.15 -15.70 -13.90
N GLN A 399 -18.37 -15.30 -14.91
CA GLN A 399 -16.90 -15.10 -14.83
C GLN A 399 -16.49 -13.67 -15.22
N GLY A 400 -17.45 -12.74 -15.30
CA GLY A 400 -17.26 -11.39 -15.84
C GLY A 400 -17.43 -11.28 -17.36
N PRO A 401 -17.43 -10.04 -17.89
CA PRO A 401 -17.62 -9.74 -19.31
C PRO A 401 -16.34 -10.00 -20.14
N GLY A 402 -16.52 -10.61 -21.32
CA GLY A 402 -15.47 -10.84 -22.29
C GLY A 402 -15.61 -9.97 -23.56
N PRO A 403 -14.70 -10.11 -24.53
CA PRO A 403 -14.74 -9.35 -25.79
C PRO A 403 -15.71 -9.92 -26.82
N ASN A 404 -16.23 -11.14 -26.63
CA ASN A 404 -17.16 -11.79 -27.55
C ASN A 404 -18.60 -11.40 -27.19
N TRP A 405 -19.44 -11.06 -28.17
CA TRP A 405 -20.86 -10.81 -27.95
C TRP A 405 -21.60 -12.13 -27.74
N THR A 406 -22.23 -12.29 -26.57
CA THR A 406 -22.95 -13.50 -26.18
C THR A 406 -24.39 -13.21 -25.78
N ASN A 407 -25.18 -14.27 -25.60
CA ASN A 407 -26.51 -14.18 -24.98
C ASN A 407 -26.46 -13.62 -23.54
N VAL A 408 -25.32 -13.70 -22.85
CA VAL A 408 -25.13 -13.12 -21.52
C VAL A 408 -25.00 -11.60 -21.59
N ASP A 409 -24.32 -11.06 -22.62
CA ASP A 409 -24.26 -9.63 -22.89
C ASP A 409 -25.63 -9.08 -23.28
N LYS A 410 -26.34 -9.79 -24.17
CA LYS A 410 -27.72 -9.46 -24.55
C LYS A 410 -28.65 -9.46 -23.33
N ALA A 411 -28.59 -10.48 -22.47
CA ALA A 411 -29.37 -10.52 -21.22
C ALA A 411 -28.99 -9.40 -20.23
N SER A 412 -27.70 -9.07 -20.12
CA SER A 412 -27.20 -7.98 -19.27
C SER A 412 -27.66 -6.61 -19.76
N TYR A 413 -27.66 -6.38 -21.08
CA TYR A 413 -28.14 -5.13 -21.67
C TYR A 413 -29.68 -5.03 -21.63
N SER A 414 -30.38 -6.16 -21.77
CA SER A 414 -31.83 -6.27 -21.58
C SER A 414 -32.25 -5.92 -20.14
N ALA A 415 -31.43 -6.25 -19.14
CA ALA A 415 -31.61 -5.78 -17.77
C ALA A 415 -31.37 -4.26 -17.63
N TRP A 416 -30.37 -3.71 -18.32
CA TRP A 416 -30.10 -2.26 -18.35
C TRP A 416 -31.22 -1.45 -19.03
N GLN A 417 -31.75 -1.92 -20.16
CA GLN A 417 -32.93 -1.34 -20.79
C GLN A 417 -34.12 -1.30 -19.81
N ARG A 418 -34.41 -2.40 -19.09
CA ARG A 418 -35.46 -2.40 -18.04
C ARG A 418 -35.16 -1.44 -16.89
N LYS A 419 -33.90 -1.34 -16.42
CA LYS A 419 -33.49 -0.34 -15.41
C LYS A 419 -33.71 1.10 -15.88
N LEU A 420 -33.67 1.35 -17.19
CA LEU A 420 -34.00 2.64 -17.81
C LEU A 420 -35.50 2.82 -18.13
N GLY A 421 -36.38 1.91 -17.73
CA GLY A 421 -37.83 1.98 -17.94
C GLY A 421 -38.35 1.40 -19.28
N TYR A 422 -37.50 0.73 -20.06
CA TYR A 422 -37.91 0.10 -21.33
C TYR A 422 -38.57 -1.26 -21.08
N SER A 423 -39.57 -1.62 -21.89
CA SER A 423 -40.34 -2.86 -21.76
C SER A 423 -40.63 -3.51 -23.11
N GLY A 424 -41.16 -4.74 -23.11
CA GLY A 424 -41.48 -5.49 -24.33
C GLY A 424 -40.28 -5.62 -25.28
N THR A 425 -40.52 -5.40 -26.57
CA THR A 425 -39.50 -5.41 -27.63
C THR A 425 -38.48 -4.26 -27.52
N ALA A 426 -38.76 -3.21 -26.74
CA ALA A 426 -37.82 -2.12 -26.50
C ALA A 426 -36.74 -2.47 -25.44
N ALA A 427 -36.86 -3.64 -24.79
CA ALA A 427 -35.87 -4.20 -23.87
C ALA A 427 -35.30 -5.54 -24.37
N ASP A 428 -35.08 -5.65 -25.68
CA ASP A 428 -34.62 -6.84 -26.39
C ASP A 428 -33.17 -7.29 -26.08
N GLY A 429 -32.36 -6.43 -25.48
CA GLY A 429 -30.94 -6.64 -25.21
C GLY A 429 -29.99 -6.18 -26.31
N ILE A 430 -30.47 -5.52 -27.37
CA ILE A 430 -29.60 -4.92 -28.40
C ILE A 430 -29.39 -3.44 -28.04
N PRO A 431 -28.13 -2.95 -27.97
CA PRO A 431 -27.87 -1.55 -27.67
C PRO A 431 -28.46 -0.58 -28.71
N GLY A 432 -29.23 0.39 -28.22
CA GLY A 432 -29.67 1.57 -28.97
C GLY A 432 -28.99 2.85 -28.46
N LYS A 433 -28.95 3.91 -29.27
CA LYS A 433 -28.23 5.16 -28.94
C LYS A 433 -28.63 5.75 -27.58
N ALA A 434 -29.92 5.88 -27.31
CA ALA A 434 -30.41 6.50 -26.07
C ALA A 434 -30.09 5.70 -24.79
N SER A 435 -30.04 4.36 -24.87
CA SER A 435 -29.61 3.51 -23.74
C SER A 435 -28.09 3.45 -23.62
N TRP A 436 -27.36 3.59 -24.74
CA TRP A 436 -25.89 3.63 -24.78
C TRP A 436 -25.32 4.93 -24.20
N ASP A 437 -25.83 6.07 -24.63
CA ASP A 437 -25.41 7.39 -24.14
C ASP A 437 -25.64 7.52 -22.62
N LYS A 438 -26.74 6.94 -22.11
CA LYS A 438 -27.03 6.82 -20.67
C LYS A 438 -26.10 5.84 -19.95
N LEU A 439 -25.68 4.75 -20.60
CA LEU A 439 -24.76 3.76 -20.02
C LEU A 439 -23.39 4.39 -19.75
N ARG A 440 -22.95 5.35 -20.58
CA ARG A 440 -21.67 6.07 -20.44
C ARG A 440 -20.49 5.10 -20.41
N VAL A 441 -20.38 4.28 -21.45
CA VAL A 441 -19.26 3.35 -21.66
C VAL A 441 -17.96 4.16 -21.81
N PRO A 442 -16.93 3.94 -20.96
CA PRO A 442 -15.68 4.71 -21.05
C PRO A 442 -14.97 4.50 -22.38
N LYS A 443 -14.48 5.60 -22.98
CA LYS A 443 -13.72 5.54 -24.23
C LYS A 443 -12.47 4.68 -24.05
N GLN A 444 -12.29 3.67 -24.91
CA GLN A 444 -11.07 2.89 -24.99
C GLN A 444 -9.95 3.75 -25.59
N LEU A 445 -8.71 3.49 -25.15
CA LEU A 445 -7.48 4.16 -25.60
C LEU A 445 -6.56 3.13 -26.26
#